data_AF-A0A9D6T6X5-F1
#
_entry.id   AF-A0A9D6T6X5-F1
#
_cell.length_a   1.000
_cell.length_b   1.000
_cell.length_c   1.000
_cell.angle_alpha   90.00
_cell.angle_beta   90.00
_cell.angle_gamma   90.00
#
_symmetry.space_group_name_H-M   'P 1'
#
loop_
_entity.id
_entity.type
_entity.pdbx_description
1 polymer ?
#
loop_
_entity_poly.entity_id
_entity_poly.type
_entity_poly.pdbx_seq_one_letter_code
_entity_poly.pdbx_strand_id
1 'polypeptide(L)'
;MLAVLLRGGMLPVAYVYPAAMRATRDLLRRRCHLMRKRAELLTHIQNTTSQYNLPALGKKIAYKANRTGAPERFPDPAVRASIQMDPSLIDHYDALLTKVELTIVRTAKQHDANVFYRLRSVPGIGKILALVIL
;
A
#
# COMPACT_ATOMS: atom_id res chain seq x y z
N MET A 1 -36.25 0.46 6.16
CA MET A 1 -35.30 0.07 5.09
C MET A 1 -34.50 -1.21 5.41
N LEU A 2 -33.94 -1.40 6.60
CA LEU A 2 -33.24 -2.65 7.00
C LEU A 2 -34.09 -3.93 6.86
N ALA A 3 -35.37 -3.88 7.24
CA ALA A 3 -36.27 -5.03 7.18
C ALA A 3 -36.56 -5.53 5.75
N VAL A 4 -36.43 -4.68 4.73
CA VAL A 4 -36.64 -5.04 3.32
C VAL A 4 -35.42 -5.76 2.75
N LEU A 5 -34.21 -5.31 3.10
CA LEU A 5 -32.96 -5.98 2.71
C LEU A 5 -32.81 -7.36 3.37
N LEU A 6 -33.24 -7.49 4.64
CA LEU A 6 -33.30 -8.77 5.35
C LEU A 6 -34.31 -9.74 4.72
N ARG A 7 -35.52 -9.26 4.37
CA ARG A 7 -36.59 -10.10 3.79
C ARG A 7 -36.27 -10.58 2.36
N GLY A 8 -35.49 -9.80 1.61
CA GLY A 8 -35.03 -10.17 0.26
C GLY A 8 -33.74 -10.99 0.22
N GLY A 9 -33.14 -11.35 1.36
CA GLY A 9 -31.83 -12.02 1.40
C GLY A 9 -30.66 -11.20 0.84
N MET A 10 -30.87 -9.89 0.63
CA MET A 10 -29.90 -8.97 0.03
C MET A 10 -29.04 -8.26 1.07
N LEU A 11 -29.17 -8.60 2.36
CA LEU A 11 -28.26 -8.10 3.37
C LEU A 11 -26.92 -8.83 3.19
N PRO A 12 -25.84 -8.13 2.80
CA PRO A 12 -24.55 -8.79 2.64
C PRO A 12 -24.15 -9.39 3.98
N VAL A 13 -24.00 -10.72 4.02
CA VAL A 13 -23.50 -11.42 5.21
C VAL A 13 -22.05 -10.97 5.39
N ALA A 14 -21.82 -10.11 6.37
CA ALA A 14 -20.47 -9.69 6.72
C ALA A 14 -19.74 -10.91 7.30
N TYR A 15 -18.69 -11.38 6.64
CA TYR A 15 -17.85 -12.43 7.20
C TYR A 15 -17.14 -11.89 8.44
N VAL A 16 -17.60 -12.33 9.61
CA VAL A 16 -16.98 -12.00 10.89
C VAL A 16 -15.79 -12.92 11.09
N TYR A 17 -14.61 -12.33 11.00
CA TYR A 17 -13.39 -13.10 11.21
C TYR A 17 -13.28 -13.61 12.65
N PRO A 18 -12.74 -14.83 12.82
CA PRO A 18 -12.43 -15.38 14.13
C PRO A 18 -11.61 -14.39 14.96
N ALA A 19 -11.89 -14.32 16.26
CA ALA A 19 -11.26 -13.34 17.16
C ALA A 19 -9.71 -13.37 17.08
N ALA A 20 -9.13 -14.57 16.98
CA ALA A 20 -7.68 -14.78 16.86
C ALA A 20 -7.05 -14.09 15.64
N MET A 21 -7.80 -13.94 14.53
CA MET A 21 -7.30 -13.37 13.28
C MET A 21 -7.45 -11.84 13.20
N ARG A 22 -8.31 -11.24 14.05
CA ARG A 22 -8.69 -9.81 13.94
C ARG A 22 -7.50 -8.87 14.05
N ALA A 23 -6.61 -9.10 15.02
CA ALA A 23 -5.42 -8.27 15.21
C ALA A 23 -4.48 -8.28 13.97
N THR A 24 -4.31 -9.45 13.34
CA THR A 24 -3.50 -9.57 12.10
C THR A 24 -4.12 -8.77 10.95
N ARG A 25 -5.45 -8.77 10.85
CA ARG A 25 -6.20 -8.01 9.84
C ARG A 25 -6.13 -6.52 10.07
N ASP A 26 -6.17 -6.07 11.32
CA ASP A 26 -6.00 -4.65 11.65
C ASP A 26 -4.61 -4.16 11.27
N LEU A 27 -3.58 -4.98 11.48
CA LEU A 27 -2.23 -4.68 11.00
C LEU A 27 -2.15 -4.63 9.46
N LEU A 28 -2.86 -5.52 8.75
CA LEU A 28 -2.99 -5.46 7.30
C LEU A 28 -3.68 -4.16 6.82
N ARG A 29 -4.74 -3.72 7.51
CA ARG A 29 -5.38 -2.42 7.24
C ARG A 29 -4.41 -1.26 7.43
N ARG A 30 -3.61 -1.30 8.50
CA ARG A 30 -2.56 -0.29 8.75
C ARG A 30 -1.51 -0.29 7.64
N ARG A 31 -1.06 -1.46 7.18
CA ARG A 31 -0.17 -1.60 6.01
C ARG A 31 -0.76 -0.95 4.77
N CYS A 32 -2.04 -1.20 4.47
CA CYS A 32 -2.72 -0.59 3.32
C CYS A 32 -2.83 0.94 3.42
N HIS A 33 -2.99 1.48 4.63
CA HIS A 33 -2.93 2.91 4.85
C HIS A 33 -1.53 3.49 4.57
N LEU A 34 -0.47 2.87 5.10
CA LEU A 34 0.91 3.32 4.86
C LEU A 34 1.32 3.21 3.39
N MET A 35 0.89 2.16 2.69
CA MET A 35 1.12 2.04 1.24
C MET A 35 0.45 3.17 0.46
N ARG A 36 -0.75 3.62 0.87
CA ARG A 36 -1.42 4.78 0.27
C ARG A 36 -0.64 6.07 0.52
N LYS A 37 -0.17 6.31 1.74
CA LYS A 37 0.70 7.46 2.06
C LYS A 37 1.97 7.50 1.23
N ARG A 38 2.62 6.34 1.05
CA ARG A 38 3.76 6.22 0.14
C ARG A 38 3.40 6.57 -1.31
N ALA A 39 2.25 6.09 -1.80
CA ALA A 39 1.79 6.38 -3.16
C ALA A 39 1.45 7.86 -3.36
N GLU A 40 0.83 8.51 -2.37
CA GLU A 40 0.56 9.96 -2.37
C GLU A 40 1.83 10.77 -2.61
N LEU A 41 2.94 10.43 -1.96
CA LEU A 41 4.24 11.11 -2.15
C LEU A 41 4.80 10.93 -3.57
N LEU A 42 4.70 9.72 -4.14
CA LEU A 42 5.12 9.50 -5.54
C LEU A 42 4.27 10.34 -6.50
N THR A 43 2.96 10.35 -6.29
CA THR A 43 2.04 11.16 -7.10
C THR A 43 2.31 12.64 -6.93
N HIS A 44 2.66 13.11 -5.74
CA HIS A 44 3.03 14.51 -5.51
C HIS A 44 4.21 14.92 -6.41
N ILE A 45 5.30 14.16 -6.45
CA ILE A 45 6.45 14.43 -7.33
C ILE A 45 6.03 14.53 -8.81
N GLN A 46 5.17 13.62 -9.27
CA GLN A 46 4.66 13.62 -10.64
C GLN A 46 3.79 14.84 -10.93
N ASN A 47 2.88 15.16 -10.01
CA ASN A 47 1.96 16.28 -10.15
C ASN A 47 2.72 17.60 -10.15
N THR A 48 3.69 17.79 -9.26
CA THR A 48 4.51 19.02 -9.23
C THR A 48 5.34 19.15 -10.50
N THR A 49 5.88 18.06 -11.04
CA THR A 49 6.57 18.09 -12.35
C THR A 49 5.64 18.66 -13.44
N SER A 50 4.39 18.19 -13.49
CA SER A 50 3.40 18.68 -14.45
C SER A 50 2.95 20.12 -14.17
N GLN A 51 2.77 20.52 -12.90
CA GLN A 51 2.37 21.88 -12.51
C GLN A 51 3.38 22.93 -12.98
N TYR A 52 4.67 22.59 -12.96
CA TYR A 52 5.74 23.46 -13.42
C TYR A 52 6.03 23.31 -14.93
N ASN A 53 5.17 22.61 -15.68
CA ASN A 53 5.30 22.35 -17.12
C ASN A 53 6.67 21.76 -17.51
N LEU A 54 7.29 20.98 -16.61
CA LEU A 54 8.57 20.34 -16.88
C LEU A 54 8.36 19.09 -17.75
N PRO A 55 9.38 18.64 -18.51
CA PRO A 55 9.32 17.36 -19.22
C PRO A 55 8.92 16.20 -18.29
N ALA A 56 8.41 15.11 -18.85
CA ALA A 56 8.15 13.92 -18.04
C ALA A 56 9.44 13.41 -17.37
N LEU A 57 9.32 12.78 -16.20
CA LEU A 57 10.45 12.24 -15.41
C LEU A 57 11.27 11.17 -16.16
N GLY A 58 10.81 10.69 -17.33
CA GLY A 58 11.51 9.74 -18.21
C GLY A 58 11.58 8.30 -17.69
N LYS A 59 11.66 8.12 -16.36
CA LYS A 59 11.70 6.82 -15.68
C LYS A 59 10.60 6.71 -14.63
N LYS A 60 10.24 5.47 -14.29
CA LYS A 60 9.26 5.19 -13.22
C LYS A 60 9.88 5.49 -11.85
N ILE A 61 9.51 6.61 -11.23
CA ILE A 61 9.96 7.02 -9.88
C ILE A 61 9.54 6.09 -8.75
N ALA A 62 8.63 5.14 -9.02
CA ALA A 62 8.30 4.08 -8.08
C ALA A 62 9.53 3.25 -7.67
N TYR A 63 10.52 3.12 -8.57
CA TYR A 63 11.81 2.47 -8.28
C TYR A 63 12.77 3.45 -7.63
N LYS A 64 13.41 3.02 -6.53
CA LYS A 64 14.34 3.83 -5.74
C LYS A 64 15.46 4.45 -6.59
N ALA A 65 16.07 3.67 -7.47
CA ALA A 65 17.16 4.12 -8.34
C ALA A 65 16.77 5.24 -9.33
N ASN A 66 15.47 5.44 -9.58
CA ASN A 66 14.97 6.43 -10.54
C ASN A 66 14.58 7.76 -9.87
N ARG A 67 14.76 7.90 -8.55
CA ARG A 67 14.39 9.12 -7.79
C ARG A 67 15.53 10.11 -7.66
N THR A 68 16.77 9.67 -7.89
CA THR A 68 17.96 10.53 -7.88
C THR A 68 17.83 11.61 -8.95
N GLY A 69 18.13 12.86 -8.60
CA GLY A 69 18.04 13.96 -9.55
C GLY A 69 16.64 14.56 -9.70
N ALA A 70 15.61 14.05 -9.00
CA ALA A 70 14.24 14.54 -9.16
C ALA A 70 14.04 15.98 -8.64
N PRO A 71 14.54 16.36 -7.44
CA PRO A 71 14.46 17.73 -6.96
C PRO A 71 15.23 18.73 -7.85
N GLU A 72 16.38 18.36 -8.39
CA GLU A 72 17.29 19.25 -9.12
C GLU A 72 16.69 19.82 -10.42
N ARG A 73 15.56 19.27 -10.87
CA ARG A 73 14.83 19.69 -12.06
C ARG A 73 14.02 20.96 -11.85
N PHE A 74 13.74 21.33 -10.60
CA PHE A 74 12.96 22.52 -10.27
C PHE A 74 13.88 23.73 -10.09
N PRO A 75 13.62 24.86 -10.77
CA PRO A 75 14.48 26.04 -10.66
C PRO A 75 14.35 26.73 -9.29
N ASP A 76 13.14 26.74 -8.72
CA ASP A 76 12.85 27.41 -7.46
C ASP A 76 13.37 26.59 -6.25
N PRO A 77 14.22 27.18 -5.37
CA PRO A 77 14.76 26.50 -4.20
C PRO A 77 13.72 25.97 -3.21
N ALA A 78 12.60 26.67 -3.00
CA ALA A 78 11.55 26.24 -2.09
C ALA A 78 10.82 25.00 -2.63
N VAL A 79 10.60 24.94 -3.95
CA VAL A 79 10.02 23.76 -4.61
C VAL A 79 10.95 22.57 -4.51
N ARG A 80 12.26 22.78 -4.71
CA ARG A 80 13.27 21.72 -4.52
C ARG A 80 13.22 21.16 -3.10
N ALA A 81 13.19 22.02 -2.09
CA ALA A 81 13.11 21.61 -0.70
C ALA A 81 11.83 20.79 -0.43
N SER A 82 10.69 21.21 -0.99
CA SER A 82 9.43 20.47 -0.90
C SER A 82 9.55 19.05 -1.48
N ILE A 83 10.05 18.93 -2.72
CA ILE A 83 10.19 17.65 -3.41
C ILE A 83 11.24 16.74 -2.77
N GLN A 84 12.28 17.30 -2.14
CA GLN A 84 13.33 16.53 -1.48
C GLN A 84 12.82 15.77 -0.23
N MET A 85 11.72 16.23 0.40
CA MET A 85 11.11 15.52 1.52
C MET A 85 10.49 14.18 1.08
N ASP A 86 9.93 14.12 -0.12
CA ASP A 86 9.17 12.95 -0.58
C ASP A 86 10.03 11.68 -0.69
N PRO A 87 11.21 11.67 -1.36
CA PRO A 87 12.08 10.48 -1.38
C PRO A 87 12.48 9.99 0.01
N SER A 88 12.75 10.92 0.94
CA SER A 88 13.14 10.59 2.31
C SER A 88 12.01 9.88 3.06
N LEU A 89 10.79 10.39 2.95
CA LEU A 89 9.60 9.76 3.53
C LEU A 89 9.25 8.43 2.85
N ILE A 90 9.39 8.34 1.53
CA ILE A 90 9.16 7.08 0.79
C ILE A 90 10.14 6.01 1.27
N ASP A 91 11.42 6.33 1.42
CA ASP A 91 12.44 5.39 1.90
C ASP A 91 12.12 4.91 3.33
N HIS A 92 11.66 5.82 4.19
CA HIS A 92 11.19 5.45 5.53
C HIS A 92 9.97 4.52 5.48
N TYR A 93 8.97 4.84 4.65
CA TYR A 93 7.81 3.99 4.46
C TYR A 93 8.18 2.62 3.87
N ASP A 94 9.13 2.55 2.94
CA ASP A 94 9.61 1.29 2.36
C ASP A 94 10.19 0.37 3.46
N ALA A 95 10.99 0.92 4.37
CA ALA A 95 11.53 0.17 5.51
C ALA A 95 10.43 -0.27 6.50
N LEU A 96 9.48 0.62 6.83
CA LEU A 96 8.36 0.29 7.72
C LEU A 96 7.44 -0.79 7.12
N LEU A 97 7.07 -0.64 5.86
CA LEU A 97 6.23 -1.60 5.14
C LEU A 97 6.87 -2.98 5.11
N THR A 98 8.18 -3.06 4.88
CA THR A 98 8.92 -4.33 4.92
C THR A 98 8.80 -5.02 6.27
N LYS A 99 8.99 -4.28 7.37
CA LYS A 99 8.85 -4.81 8.74
C LYS A 99 7.43 -5.26 9.04
N VAL A 100 6.44 -4.43 8.70
CA VAL A 100 5.02 -4.73 8.93
C VAL A 100 4.60 -5.96 8.13
N GLU A 101 4.98 -6.07 6.86
CA GLU A 101 4.68 -7.23 6.03
C GLU A 101 5.28 -8.52 6.57
N LEU A 102 6.51 -8.47 7.10
CA LEU A 102 7.13 -9.62 7.75
C LEU A 102 6.32 -10.09 8.96
N THR A 103 5.89 -9.16 9.81
CA THR A 103 5.05 -9.47 10.98
C THR A 103 3.72 -10.08 10.56
N ILE A 104 3.02 -9.49 9.58
CA ILE A 104 1.73 -10.01 9.08
C ILE A 104 1.89 -11.42 8.54
N VAL A 105 2.93 -11.71 7.75
CA VAL A 105 3.16 -13.05 7.20
C VAL A 105 3.39 -14.06 8.32
N ARG A 106 4.17 -13.70 9.36
CA ARG A 106 4.45 -14.58 10.49
C ARG A 106 3.17 -14.91 11.27
N THR A 107 2.37 -13.91 11.60
CA THR A 107 1.13 -14.13 12.37
C THR A 107 0.05 -14.82 11.52
N ALA A 108 -0.09 -14.48 10.24
CA ALA A 108 -1.05 -15.14 9.35
C ALA A 108 -0.78 -16.64 9.18
N LYS A 109 0.49 -17.04 9.04
CA LYS A 109 0.87 -18.46 8.94
C LYS A 109 0.59 -19.25 10.22
N GLN A 110 0.58 -18.61 11.38
CA GLN A 110 0.21 -19.27 12.64
C GLN A 110 -1.29 -19.61 12.68
N HIS A 111 -2.13 -18.83 11.99
CA HIS A 111 -3.56 -19.09 11.91
C HIS A 111 -3.89 -20.18 10.91
N ASP A 112 -3.38 -20.09 9.67
CA ASP A 112 -3.52 -21.15 8.67
C ASP A 112 -2.46 -21.05 7.55
N ALA A 113 -1.34 -21.75 7.73
CA ALA A 113 -0.27 -21.80 6.73
C ALA A 113 -0.69 -22.50 5.43
N ASN A 114 -1.53 -23.53 5.51
CA ASN A 114 -1.91 -24.34 4.36
C ASN A 114 -2.80 -23.56 3.41
N VAL A 115 -3.78 -22.82 3.94
CA VAL A 115 -4.63 -21.93 3.13
C VAL A 115 -3.77 -20.81 2.53
N PHE A 116 -2.85 -20.21 3.28
CA PHE A 116 -1.95 -19.19 2.74
C PHE A 116 -1.12 -19.68 1.55
N TYR A 117 -0.53 -20.88 1.61
CA TYR A 117 0.23 -21.43 0.49
C TYR A 117 -0.66 -21.86 -0.68
N ARG A 118 -1.84 -22.43 -0.41
CA ARG A 118 -2.82 -22.80 -1.45
C ARG A 118 -3.34 -21.58 -2.19
N LEU A 119 -3.62 -20.48 -1.51
CA LEU A 119 -4.01 -19.23 -2.17
C LEU A 119 -2.92 -18.73 -3.13
N ARG A 120 -1.66 -18.85 -2.73
CA ARG A 120 -0.51 -18.43 -3.56
C ARG A 120 -0.21 -19.33 -4.76
N SER A 121 -0.77 -20.53 -4.84
CA SER A 121 -0.62 -21.37 -6.03
C SER A 121 -1.58 -20.95 -7.16
N VAL A 122 -2.57 -20.11 -6.87
CA VAL A 122 -3.47 -19.56 -7.89
C VAL A 122 -2.75 -18.47 -8.68
N PRO A 123 -2.71 -18.54 -10.03
CA PRO A 123 -2.13 -17.49 -10.85
C PRO A 123 -2.72 -16.11 -10.54
N GLY A 124 -1.87 -15.11 -10.31
CA GLY A 124 -2.28 -13.75 -9.97
C GLY A 124 -2.44 -13.48 -8.46
N ILE A 125 -2.48 -14.50 -7.60
CA ILE A 125 -2.56 -14.30 -6.14
C ILE A 125 -1.15 -14.28 -5.53
N GLY A 126 -0.61 -13.08 -5.39
CA GLY A 126 0.65 -12.84 -4.70
C GLY A 126 0.54 -12.89 -3.18
N LYS A 127 1.68 -12.71 -2.49
CA LYS A 127 1.80 -12.68 -1.02
C LYS A 127 0.75 -11.77 -0.35
N ILE A 128 0.57 -10.55 -0.86
CA ILE A 128 -0.33 -9.57 -0.25
C ILE A 128 -1.79 -9.91 -0.52
N LEU A 129 -2.14 -10.33 -1.74
CA LEU A 129 -3.52 -10.73 -2.06
C LEU A 129 -3.94 -11.96 -1.25
N ALA A 130 -3.05 -12.93 -1.08
CA ALA A 130 -3.29 -14.08 -0.22
C ALA A 130 -3.61 -13.67 1.23
N LEU A 131 -2.91 -12.68 1.80
CA LEU A 131 -3.16 -12.18 3.16
C LEU A 131 -4.44 -11.34 3.28
N VAL A 132 -4.91 -10.76 2.18
CA VAL A 132 -6.17 -10.00 2.15
C VAL A 132 -7.38 -10.94 2.07
N ILE A 133 -7.23 -12.07 1.37
CA ILE A 133 -8.28 -13.08 1.22
C ILE A 133 -8.38 -13.96 2.47
N LEU A 134 -7.24 -14.29 3.08
CA LEU A 134 -7.17 -15.07 4.33
C LEU A 134 -7.99 -14.42 5.45
#